data_AF-A0A920K2J4-F1
#
_entry.id   AF-A0A920K2J4-F1
#
_cell.length_a   1.000
_cell.length_b   1.000
_cell.length_c   1.000
_cell.angle_alpha   90.00
_cell.angle_beta   90.00
_cell.angle_gamma   90.00
#
_symmetry.space_group_name_H-M   'P 1'
#
loop_
_entity.id
_entity.type
_entity.pdbx_description
1 polymer ?
#
loop_
_entity_poly.entity_id
_entity_poly.type
_entity_poly.pdbx_seq_one_letter_code
_entity_poly.pdbx_strand_id
1 'polypeptide(L)'
;MLSDSPPERNLDWSNSGIEGSRKFIVKVWNYFNRLKFNKKDLNKTTSFENDNTSSLKKQLHFCIEKVTKSLDNFQYNVAVASLREFANYFFTLKPMKIIIVYYMKPYPSG
;
A
#
# COMPACT_ATOMS: atom_id res chain seq x y z
N MET A 1 2.31 -12.59 -12.37
CA MET A 1 3.41 -12.25 -13.31
C MET A 1 4.47 -11.39 -12.63
N LEU A 2 4.27 -10.10 -12.32
CA LEU A 2 5.32 -9.28 -11.69
C LEU A 2 5.75 -9.73 -10.27
N SER A 3 4.94 -10.55 -9.58
CA SER A 3 5.19 -10.95 -8.19
C SER A 3 6.01 -12.25 -8.04
N ASP A 4 6.07 -13.09 -9.07
CA ASP A 4 6.27 -14.53 -8.87
C ASP A 4 7.68 -15.04 -9.21
N SER A 5 8.55 -14.23 -9.82
CA SER A 5 9.96 -14.62 -10.04
C SER A 5 10.89 -13.44 -10.29
N PRO A 6 12.18 -13.54 -9.89
CA PRO A 6 13.23 -12.64 -10.34
C PRO A 6 13.32 -12.60 -11.88
N PRO A 7 13.85 -11.53 -12.49
CA PRO A 7 13.96 -11.42 -13.95
C PRO A 7 14.75 -12.56 -14.60
N GLU A 8 15.64 -13.21 -13.85
CA GLU A 8 16.51 -14.30 -14.32
C GLU A 8 15.86 -15.70 -14.28
N ARG A 9 14.67 -15.85 -13.70
CA ARG A 9 14.04 -17.17 -13.50
C ARG A 9 12.82 -17.35 -14.40
N ASN A 10 12.72 -18.52 -15.04
CA ASN A 10 11.54 -18.89 -15.83
C ASN A 10 10.28 -18.86 -14.96
N LEU A 11 9.26 -18.17 -15.46
CA LEU A 11 8.06 -17.82 -14.70
C LEU A 11 6.99 -18.89 -14.94
N ASP A 12 6.92 -19.88 -14.04
CA ASP A 12 5.91 -20.92 -14.12
C ASP A 12 4.56 -20.40 -13.59
N TRP A 13 3.60 -20.25 -14.48
CA TRP A 13 2.23 -19.87 -14.12
C TRP A 13 1.60 -20.94 -13.22
N SER A 14 1.11 -20.54 -12.05
CA SER A 14 0.43 -21.44 -11.12
C SER A 14 -0.94 -20.91 -10.70
N ASN A 15 -1.91 -21.80 -10.61
CA ASN A 15 -3.25 -21.47 -10.10
C ASN A 15 -3.19 -20.91 -8.66
N SER A 16 -2.23 -21.39 -7.86
CA SER A 16 -1.98 -20.88 -6.51
C SER A 16 -1.47 -19.43 -6.51
N GLY A 17 -0.58 -19.06 -7.44
CA GLY A 17 -0.10 -17.68 -7.59
C GLY A 17 -1.19 -16.70 -8.04
N ILE A 18 -2.06 -17.13 -8.97
CA ILE A 18 -3.24 -16.37 -9.40
C ILE A 18 -4.19 -16.13 -8.22
N GLU A 19 -4.52 -17.18 -7.48
CA GLU A 19 -5.44 -17.09 -6.34
C GLU A 19 -4.86 -16.23 -5.21
N GLY A 20 -3.55 -16.31 -4.94
CA GLY A 20 -2.87 -15.46 -3.97
C GLY A 20 -2.91 -13.97 -4.34
N SER A 21 -2.79 -13.65 -5.63
CA SER A 21 -2.94 -12.29 -6.14
C SER A 21 -4.36 -11.77 -6.01
N ARG A 22 -5.36 -12.59 -6.40
CA ARG A 22 -6.78 -12.28 -6.27
C ARG A 22 -7.17 -11.98 -4.82
N LYS A 23 -6.78 -12.85 -3.88
CA LYS A 23 -7.06 -12.68 -2.44
C LYS A 23 -6.52 -11.36 -1.89
N PHE A 24 -5.32 -10.97 -2.30
CA PHE A 24 -4.72 -9.72 -1.85
C PHE A 24 -5.46 -8.49 -2.38
N ILE A 25 -5.78 -8.44 -3.67
CA ILE A 25 -6.55 -7.33 -4.27
C ILE A 25 -7.91 -7.20 -3.59
N VAL A 26 -8.62 -8.32 -3.40
CA VAL A 26 -9.91 -8.34 -2.70
C VAL A 26 -9.79 -7.85 -1.25
N LYS A 27 -8.72 -8.22 -0.54
CA LYS A 27 -8.46 -7.74 0.83
C LYS A 27 -8.30 -6.22 0.87
N VAL A 28 -7.49 -5.65 -0.03
CA VAL A 28 -7.28 -4.20 -0.16
C VAL A 28 -8.60 -3.50 -0.45
N TRP A 29 -9.34 -3.96 -1.45
CA TRP A 29 -10.63 -3.41 -1.86
C TRP A 29 -11.64 -3.39 -0.70
N ASN A 30 -11.80 -4.52 -0.02
CA ASN A 30 -12.74 -4.64 1.09
C ASN A 30 -12.33 -3.81 2.31
N TYR A 31 -11.03 -3.63 2.56
CA TYR A 31 -10.54 -2.76 3.62
C TYR A 31 -11.01 -1.31 3.40
N PHE A 32 -10.77 -0.75 2.20
CA PHE A 32 -11.15 0.63 1.91
C PHE A 32 -12.66 0.84 1.79
N ASN A 33 -13.41 -0.14 1.27
CA ASN A 33 -14.87 -0.04 1.22
C ASN A 33 -15.55 -0.01 2.61
N ARG A 34 -14.90 -0.58 3.63
CA ARG A 34 -15.41 -0.51 5.02
C ARG A 34 -15.19 0.86 5.65
N LEU A 35 -14.20 1.61 5.18
CA LEU A 35 -13.94 2.96 5.61
C LEU A 35 -15.01 3.86 4.98
N LYS A 36 -16.11 4.08 5.71
CA LYS A 36 -17.14 5.06 5.32
C LYS A 36 -16.52 6.47 5.34
N PHE A 37 -15.90 6.88 4.24
CA PHE A 37 -15.42 8.23 4.00
C PHE A 37 -16.59 9.10 3.59
N ASN A 38 -16.82 10.21 4.31
CA ASN A 38 -17.75 11.23 3.85
C ASN A 38 -16.96 12.33 3.12
N LYS A 39 -17.55 12.98 2.10
CA LYS A 39 -16.92 14.10 1.38
C LYS A 39 -16.47 15.22 2.34
N LYS A 40 -17.16 15.38 3.48
CA LYS A 40 -16.81 16.34 4.54
C LYS A 40 -15.50 15.99 5.27
N ASP A 41 -15.12 14.71 5.30
CA ASP A 41 -13.89 14.27 5.95
C ASP A 41 -12.67 14.69 5.12
N LEU A 42 -12.77 14.64 3.77
CA LEU A 42 -11.70 14.99 2.83
C LEU A 42 -11.19 16.42 2.98
N ASN A 43 -12.01 17.35 3.46
CA ASN A 43 -11.66 18.75 3.61
C ASN A 43 -11.10 19.10 5.00
N LYS A 44 -11.08 18.17 5.96
CA LYS A 44 -10.48 18.40 7.27
C LYS A 44 -8.96 18.27 7.19
N THR A 45 -8.29 19.42 7.09
CA THR A 45 -6.86 19.52 7.39
C THR A 45 -6.73 19.46 8.91
N THR A 46 -6.28 18.33 9.44
CA THR A 46 -5.97 18.22 10.87
C THR A 46 -4.49 17.89 10.97
N SER A 47 -3.75 18.70 11.72
CA SER A 47 -2.36 18.45 12.06
C SER A 47 -2.29 17.24 12.96
N PHE A 48 -1.93 16.08 12.40
CA PHE A 48 -1.70 14.87 13.18
C PHE A 48 -0.21 14.72 13.48
N GLU A 49 0.18 15.22 14.65
CA GLU A 49 1.44 14.90 15.30
C GLU A 49 1.13 13.99 16.49
N ASN A 50 1.01 12.69 16.21
CA ASN A 50 1.05 11.66 17.25
C ASN A 50 2.01 10.53 16.82
N ASP A 51 2.48 9.74 17.78
CA ASP A 51 3.51 8.71 17.55
C ASP A 51 3.11 7.68 16.48
N ASN A 52 1.83 7.33 16.41
CA ASN A 52 1.28 6.44 15.39
C ASN A 52 1.39 7.04 13.97
N THR A 53 1.16 8.34 13.83
CA THR A 53 1.30 9.05 12.55
C THR A 53 2.77 9.17 12.14
N SER A 54 3.66 9.40 13.10
CA SER A 54 5.11 9.40 12.86
C SER A 54 5.62 8.03 12.40
N SER A 55 5.15 6.96 13.04
CA SER A 55 5.53 5.58 12.71
C SER A 55 5.01 5.16 11.34
N LEU A 56 3.75 5.49 11.01
CA LEU A 56 3.18 5.27 9.68
C LEU A 56 3.96 6.02 8.60
N LYS A 57 4.29 7.31 8.83
CA LYS A 57 5.12 8.10 7.90
C LYS A 57 6.44 7.39 7.62
N LYS A 58 7.17 7.01 8.67
CA LYS A 58 8.46 6.31 8.52
C LYS A 58 8.32 5.04 7.69
N GLN A 59 7.33 4.19 7.99
CA GLN A 59 7.09 2.96 7.23
C GLN A 59 6.70 3.21 5.78
N LEU A 60 5.92 4.27 5.52
CA LEU A 60 5.56 4.69 4.16
C LEU A 60 6.81 5.14 3.38
N HIS A 61 7.65 6.00 3.96
CA HIS A 61 8.90 6.43 3.33
C HIS A 61 9.82 5.25 3.03
N PHE A 62 9.95 4.31 3.96
CA PHE A 62 10.74 3.10 3.79
C PHE A 62 10.20 2.21 2.65
N CYS A 63 8.87 2.05 2.57
CA CYS A 63 8.22 1.34 1.48
C CYS A 63 8.48 2.02 0.13
N ILE A 64 8.36 3.35 0.06
CA ILE A 64 8.62 4.13 -1.16
C ILE A 64 10.07 3.90 -1.61
N GLU A 65 11.04 4.09 -0.71
CA GLU A 65 12.46 3.89 -1.04
C GLU A 65 12.74 2.47 -1.54
N LYS A 66 12.22 1.45 -0.84
CA LYS A 66 12.42 0.04 -1.21
C LYS A 66 11.80 -0.28 -2.56
N VAL A 67 10.60 0.23 -2.84
CA VAL A 67 9.93 0.06 -4.14
C VAL A 67 10.74 0.76 -5.23
N THR A 68 11.14 2.01 -5.04
CA THR A 68 11.96 2.76 -6.02
C THR A 68 13.24 2.01 -6.37
N LYS A 69 14.03 1.62 -5.36
CA LYS A 69 15.26 0.85 -5.57
C LYS A 69 15.01 -0.49 -6.27
N SER A 70 13.89 -1.15 -5.95
CA SER A 70 13.53 -2.40 -6.62
C SER A 70 13.18 -2.16 -8.10
N LEU A 71 12.48 -1.07 -8.41
CA LEU A 71 12.14 -0.71 -9.79
C LEU A 71 13.39 -0.34 -10.59
N ASP A 72 14.31 0.45 -10.02
CA ASP A 72 15.59 0.82 -10.66
C ASP A 72 16.44 -0.42 -11.02
N ASN A 73 16.35 -1.46 -10.18
CA ASN A 73 17.07 -2.72 -10.38
C ASN A 73 16.24 -3.79 -11.13
N PHE A 74 15.08 -3.44 -11.69
CA PHE A 74 14.17 -4.37 -12.39
C PHE A 74 13.69 -5.56 -11.52
N GLN A 75 13.71 -5.42 -10.21
CA GLN A 75 13.28 -6.40 -9.20
C GLN A 75 11.79 -6.25 -8.86
N TYR A 76 10.91 -6.39 -9.86
CA TYR A 76 9.46 -6.15 -9.70
C TYR A 76 8.80 -7.03 -8.63
N ASN A 77 9.27 -8.26 -8.47
CA ASN A 77 8.79 -9.19 -7.45
C ASN A 77 9.08 -8.66 -6.04
N VAL A 78 10.25 -8.04 -5.85
CA VAL A 78 10.63 -7.39 -4.58
C VAL A 78 9.81 -6.12 -4.35
N ALA A 79 9.53 -5.34 -5.40
CA ALA A 79 8.64 -4.18 -5.30
C ALA A 79 7.23 -4.60 -4.85
N VAL A 80 6.66 -5.65 -5.46
CA VAL A 80 5.34 -6.18 -5.08
C VAL A 80 5.35 -6.74 -3.66
N ALA A 81 6.39 -7.46 -3.25
CA ALA A 81 6.53 -7.94 -1.88
C ALA A 81 6.56 -6.79 -0.87
N SER A 82 7.29 -5.71 -1.18
CA SER A 82 7.38 -4.50 -0.35
C SER A 82 6.01 -3.82 -0.19
N LEU A 83 5.23 -3.73 -1.27
CA LEU A 83 3.85 -3.21 -1.21
C LEU A 83 2.93 -4.09 -0.35
N ARG A 84 3.05 -5.42 -0.46
CA ARG A 84 2.27 -6.37 0.36
C ARG A 84 2.63 -6.26 1.85
N GLU A 85 3.92 -6.11 2.15
CA GLU A 85 4.44 -5.91 3.50
C GLU A 85 3.88 -4.62 4.11
N PHE A 86 4.00 -3.50 3.39
CA PHE A 86 3.45 -2.22 3.83
C PHE A 86 1.92 -2.28 3.98
N ALA A 87 1.19 -2.88 3.03
CA ALA A 87 -0.25 -3.02 3.13
C ALA A 87 -0.67 -3.84 4.36
N ASN A 88 0.03 -4.93 4.66
CA ASN A 88 -0.25 -5.72 5.87
C ASN A 88 0.03 -4.92 7.15
N TYR A 89 1.15 -4.18 7.22
CA TYR A 89 1.41 -3.24 8.32
C TYR A 89 0.29 -2.21 8.46
N PHE A 90 -0.12 -1.59 7.35
CA PHE A 90 -1.19 -0.59 7.33
C PHE A 90 -2.52 -1.15 7.85
N PHE A 91 -2.85 -2.40 7.53
CA PHE A 91 -4.07 -3.05 8.01
C PHE A 91 -4.08 -3.32 9.52
N THR A 92 -2.93 -3.38 10.20
CA THR A 92 -2.89 -3.55 11.67
C THR A 92 -3.11 -2.25 12.43
N LEU A 93 -2.89 -1.11 11.78
CA LEU A 93 -3.12 0.19 12.38
C LEU A 93 -4.62 0.39 12.62
N LYS A 94 -5.00 0.82 13.83
CA LYS A 94 -6.37 1.27 14.09
C LYS A 94 -6.69 2.40 13.11
N PRO A 95 -7.69 2.23 12.22
CA PRO A 95 -7.96 3.22 11.19
C PRO A 95 -8.53 4.47 11.84
N MET A 96 -7.70 5.48 12.07
CA MET A 96 -8.21 6.84 12.20
C MET A 96 -8.60 7.29 10.81
N LYS A 97 -9.91 7.36 10.55
CA LYS A 97 -10.50 7.84 9.28
C LYS A 97 -9.77 9.06 8.71
N ILE A 98 -9.31 9.94 9.59
CA ILE A 98 -8.69 11.21 9.22
C ILE A 98 -7.24 11.06 8.72
N ILE A 99 -6.46 10.12 9.24
CA ILE A 99 -5.10 9.85 8.74
C ILE A 99 -5.16 9.37 7.28
N ILE A 100 -6.11 8.46 7.00
CA ILE A 100 -6.25 7.88 5.66
C ILE A 100 -6.69 8.94 4.66
N VAL A 101 -7.61 9.81 5.06
CA VAL A 101 -8.04 10.97 4.26
C VAL A 101 -6.88 11.92 3.94
N TYR A 102 -6.01 12.22 4.92
CA TYR A 102 -4.88 13.14 4.70
C TYR A 102 -3.96 12.66 3.57
N TYR A 103 -3.64 11.36 3.52
CA TYR A 103 -2.80 10.78 2.46
C TYR A 103 -3.56 10.43 1.18
N MET A 104 -4.90 10.41 1.21
CA MET A 104 -5.75 10.14 0.04
C MET A 104 -6.31 11.40 -0.61
N LYS A 105 -5.95 12.60 -0.14
CA LYS A 105 -6.28 13.82 -0.88
C LYS A 105 -5.71 13.71 -2.30
N PRO A 106 -6.53 13.88 -3.35
CA PRO A 106 -6.01 13.94 -4.70
C PRO A 106 -4.95 15.05 -4.76
N TYR A 107 -3.82 14.76 -5.42
CA TYR A 107 -2.83 15.80 -5.73
C TYR A 107 -3.56 16.94 -6.46
N PRO A 108 -3.39 18.20 -6.05
CA PRO A 108 -4.06 19.30 -6.74
C PRO A 108 -3.69 19.21 -8.21
N SER A 109 -4.70 18.97 -9.05
CA SER A 109 -4.56 19.09 -10.49
C SER A 109 -4.27 20.56 -10.75
N GLY A 110 -3.02 20.87 -11.09
CA GLY A 110 -2.63 22.20 -11.56
C GLY A 110 -3.35 22.57 -12.84
#